data_AF-A0A0C2I8D1-F1
#
_entry.id   AF-A0A0C2I8D1-F1
#
_cell.length_a   1.000
_cell.length_b   1.000
_cell.length_c   1.000
_cell.angle_alpha   90.00
_cell.angle_beta   90.00
_cell.angle_gamma   90.00
#
_symmetry.space_group_name_H-M   'P 1'
#
loop_
_entity.id
_entity.type
_entity.pdbx_description
1 polymer ?
#
loop_
_entity_poly.entity_id
_entity_poly.type
_entity_poly.pdbx_seq_one_letter_code
_entity_poly.pdbx_strand_id
1 'polypeptide(L)' 'MSIDGFRGNWLVRDGLLANANDRWEMTVKPRPYDVLLAHSPFSFSVIRHSWMDKPLFVTWKP' A
#
# COMPACT_ATOMS: atom_id res chain seq x y z
N MET A 1 22.44 -6.33 -3.02
CA MET A 1 21.38 -5.55 -2.35
C MET A 1 21.04 -6.27 -1.06
N SER A 2 21.12 -5.60 0.10
CA SER A 2 20.77 -6.23 1.38
C SER A 2 19.25 -6.33 1.52
N ILE A 3 18.79 -7.21 2.42
CA ILE A 3 17.36 -7.38 2.74
C ILE A 3 16.75 -6.04 3.20
N ASP A 4 17.48 -5.26 4.00
CA ASP A 4 17.01 -3.95 4.46
C ASP A 4 16.95 -2.91 3.34
N GLY A 5 17.90 -2.95 2.41
CA GLY A 5 17.87 -2.09 1.21
C GLY A 5 16.67 -2.41 0.32
N PHE A 6 16.25 -3.69 0.24
CA PHE A 6 15.00 -4.07 -0.43
C PHE A 6 13.77 -3.53 0.29
N ARG A 7 13.67 -3.78 1.61
CA ARG A 7 12.50 -3.36 2.39
C ARG A 7 12.33 -1.84 2.40
N GLY A 8 13.41 -1.10 2.67
CA GLY A 8 13.38 0.36 2.73
C GLY A 8 13.14 1.04 1.38
N ASN A 9 13.83 0.63 0.32
CA ASN A 9 13.73 1.33 -0.96
C ASN A 9 12.50 0.94 -1.78
N TRP A 10 11.98 -0.28 -1.61
CA TRP A 10 10.92 -0.82 -2.47
C TRP A 10 9.58 -1.02 -1.77
N LEU A 11 9.55 -1.45 -0.51
CA LEU A 11 8.30 -1.82 0.18
C LEU A 11 7.75 -0.70 1.07
N VAL A 12 8.62 0.15 1.63
CA VAL A 12 8.19 1.34 2.38
C VAL A 12 7.79 2.43 1.37
N ARG A 13 6.50 2.74 1.34
CA ARG A 13 5.91 3.67 0.39
C ARG A 13 5.12 4.75 1.12
N ASP A 14 5.25 5.96 0.60
CA ASP A 14 4.39 7.06 0.99
C ASP A 14 3.00 6.86 0.40
N GLY A 15 1.97 7.18 1.19
CA GLY A 15 0.58 7.12 0.77
C GLY A 15 -0.21 8.30 1.30
N LEU A 16 -1.34 8.57 0.65
CA LEU A 16 -2.34 9.50 1.13
C LEU A 16 -3.49 8.70 1.75
N LEU A 17 -3.81 9.00 3.01
CA LEU A 17 -4.90 8.36 3.75
C LEU A 17 -6.10 9.31 3.79
N ALA A 18 -7.25 8.82 3.35
CA ALA A 18 -8.52 9.51 3.39
C ALA A 18 -9.53 8.77 4.26
N ASN A 19 -10.32 9.54 4.99
CA ASN A 19 -11.37 9.05 5.86
C ASN A 19 -12.72 9.13 5.11
N ALA A 20 -13.27 7.99 4.70
CA ALA A 20 -14.62 7.90 4.13
C ALA A 20 -15.61 7.35 5.16
N ASN A 21 -16.92 7.48 4.91
CA ASN A 21 -17.94 7.13 5.91
C ASN A 21 -17.87 5.66 6.36
N ASP A 22 -17.62 4.72 5.45
CA ASP A 22 -17.66 3.27 5.70
C ASP A 22 -16.27 2.60 5.68
N ARG A 23 -15.22 3.32 5.27
CA ARG A 23 -13.87 2.79 5.12
C ARG A 23 -12.79 3.84 5.26
N TRP A 24 -11.56 3.39 5.43
CA TRP A 24 -10.36 4.17 5.14
C TRP A 24 -9.93 3.90 3.71
N GLU A 25 -9.43 4.92 3.02
CA GLU A 25 -8.89 4.79 1.67
C GLU A 25 -7.42 5.24 1.69
N MET A 26 -6.51 4.34 1.33
CA MET A 26 -5.10 4.66 1.16
C MET A 26 -4.72 4.58 -0.31
N THR A 27 -4.25 5.69 -0.85
CA THR A 27 -3.67 5.76 -2.19
C THR A 27 -2.15 5.82 -2.06
N VAL A 28 -1.46 4.79 -2.55
CA VAL A 28 0.01 4.76 -2.55
C VAL A 28 0.53 5.71 -3.63
N LYS A 29 1.54 6.54 -3.31
CA LYS A 29 2.16 7.45 -4.30
C LYS A 29 2.98 6.64 -5.29
N PRO A 30 2.81 6.80 -6.61
CA PRO A 30 3.58 6.05 -7.61
C PRO A 30 5.07 6.42 -7.58
N ARG A 31 5.93 5.47 -7.92
CA ARG A 31 7.38 5.65 -8.13
C ARG A 31 7.79 5.08 -9.49
N PRO A 32 8.87 5.59 -10.12
CA PRO A 32 9.27 5.20 -11.48
C PRO A 32 9.54 3.71 -11.68
N TYR A 33 9.83 2.97 -10.61
CA TYR A 33 10.15 1.55 -10.63
C TYR A 33 8.99 0.64 -10.19
N ASP A 34 7.78 1.17 -10.05
CA ASP A 34 6.58 0.39 -9.68
C ASP A 34 6.16 -0.63 -10.75
N VAL A 35 6.67 -0.53 -11.99
CA VAL A 35 6.50 -1.56 -13.05
C VAL A 35 6.93 -2.96 -12.57
N LEU A 36 7.97 -3.03 -11.73
CA LEU A 36 8.43 -4.31 -11.18
C LEU A 36 7.51 -4.81 -10.05
N LEU A 37 6.89 -3.89 -9.30
CA LEU A 37 5.88 -4.21 -8.29
C LEU A 37 4.57 -4.70 -8.92
N ALA A 38 4.23 -4.26 -10.13
CA ALA A 38 3.08 -4.78 -10.87
C ALA A 38 3.16 -6.29 -11.17
N HIS A 39 4.37 -6.87 -11.11
CA HIS A 39 4.60 -8.31 -11.28
C HIS A 39 4.62 -9.07 -9.95
N SER A 40 4.46 -8.37 -8.82
CA SER A 40 4.52 -8.95 -7.48
C SER A 40 3.13 -9.38 -6.99
N PRO A 41 2.97 -10.55 -6.34
CA PRO A 41 1.68 -11.08 -5.92
C PRO A 41 1.07 -10.39 -4.67
N PHE A 42 1.62 -9.25 -4.23
CA PHE A 42 1.17 -8.55 -3.02
C PHE A 42 -0.01 -7.61 -3.33
N SER A 43 -1.13 -8.20 -3.74
CA SER A 43 -2.38 -7.48 -4.05
C SER A 43 -3.24 -7.23 -2.79
N PHE A 44 -2.62 -6.93 -1.64
CA PHE A 44 -3.37 -6.56 -0.44
C PHE A 44 -4.17 -5.28 -0.72
N SER A 45 -5.44 -5.45 -1.06
CA SER A 45 -6.35 -4.38 -1.43
C SER A 45 -7.26 -3.97 -0.28
N VAL A 46 -7.45 -4.85 0.70
CA VAL A 46 -8.27 -4.59 1.89
C VAL A 46 -7.56 -5.13 3.14
N ILE A 47 -7.37 -4.27 4.13
CA ILE A 47 -6.81 -4.60 5.45
C ILE A 47 -7.86 -4.31 6.51
N ARG A 48 -8.12 -5.27 7.40
CA ARG A 48 -8.99 -5.07 8.55
C ARG A 48 -8.47 -5.89 9.73
N HIS A 49 -7.77 -5.22 10.64
CA HIS A 49 -7.39 -5.80 11.92
C HIS A 49 -8.56 -5.73 12.92
N SER A 50 -8.52 -6.56 13.96
CA SER A 50 -9.57 -6.64 14.98
C SER A 50 -9.83 -5.34 15.73
N TRP A 51 -8.84 -4.45 15.77
CA TRP A 51 -8.90 -3.15 16.45
C TRP A 51 -9.34 -2.00 15.53
N MET A 52 -9.56 -2.24 14.24
CA MET A 52 -9.96 -1.19 13.29
C MET A 52 -11.48 -1.03 13.26
N ASP A 53 -11.96 0.19 13.48
CA ASP A 53 -13.40 0.53 13.41
C ASP A 53 -14.00 0.28 12.02
N LYS A 54 -13.19 0.42 10.98
CA LYS A 54 -13.57 0.21 9.58
C LYS A 54 -12.41 -0.31 8.74
N PRO A 55 -12.68 -1.08 7.67
CA PRO A 55 -11.65 -1.61 6.78
C PRO A 55 -10.86 -0.50 6.07
N LEU A 56 -9.59 -0.79 5.78
CA LEU A 56 -8.71 0.04 4.97
C LEU A 56 -8.59 -0.54 3.56
N PHE A 57 -9.00 0.23 2.57
CA PHE A 57 -8.86 -0.10 1.17
C PHE A 57 -7.58 0.54 0.63
N VAL A 58 -6.70 -0.27 0.06
CA VAL A 58 -5.41 0.18 -0.47
C VAL A 58 -5.44 0.12 -1.99
N THR A 59 -5.22 1.28 -2.61
CA THR A 59 -5.11 1.41 -4.05
C THR A 59 -3.68 1.72 -4.44
N TRP A 60 -3.12 0.83 -5.25
CA TRP A 60 -1.87 1.04 -5.98
C TRP A 60 -2.27 1.54 -7.36
N LYS A 61 -2.24 2.86 -7.56
CA LYS A 61 -2.42 3.40 -8.91
C LYS A 61 -1.13 3.14 -9.71
N PRO A 62 -1.20 2.63 -10.95
CA PRO A 62 -0.05 2.55 -11.83
C PRO A 62 0.49 3.95 -12.18
#